data_AF-A0A960S4V2-F1
#
_entry.id   AF-A0A960S4V2-F1
#
_cell.length_a   1.000
_cell.length_b   1.000
_cell.length_c   1.000
_cell.angle_alpha   90.00
_cell.angle_beta   90.00
_cell.angle_gamma   90.00
#
_symmetry.space_group_name_H-M   'P 1'
#
loop_
_entity.id
_entity.type
_entity.pdbx_description
1 polymer ?
#
loop_
_entity_poly.entity_id
_entity_poly.type
_entity_poly.pdbx_seq_one_letter_code
_entity_poly.pdbx_strand_id
1 'polypeptide(L)'
;MPKIRISEEPVPPPEGWNLSEKFLCKGRTVDAWGRSAPYMNGEKRYRIISKHERPFSGSEKRNRRILFYLGSIFLIPLCFKSFRNLYWKEKEVVRIAEEEPPLLEENEELTIPQEAEDFIKNNIDACTRGTSTEGKTDYNAQQNYRVFTLDCAPGLVFKMFSQSIHGSYQPIQAQYTNLKNAHAIRNEHHLDLLKFPKAGYTTLEVGGRKYELLALEKLDVNQDRSDQASLFIQQGKTLNEAVRQLAVYICLQGESDIKYGNIFAMEESNDLQLRSIGVVDFGERKGAKTGLWGGIGSGIGLIGCVNKEQGLIVKKVAKQCGVSTASFDHVYQYRLEELKTWEKVNQYHQEKGIKGDEPLTIEEGWFNNNENFRTEHEEYNAETQQLEKKYTTQMEKANALVNHLNTLLEKQSTRLSLQEKRRFEIDTSSGPMFKYRDHLGDILDVLKDNGKIYSYEDARCGIIVHA
;
A
#
# COMPACT_ATOMS: atom_id res chain seq x y z
N MET A 1 -10.39 6.18 23.54
CA MET A 1 -11.08 5.24 22.62
C MET A 1 -12.43 4.85 23.23
N PRO A 2 -13.44 4.41 22.45
CA PRO A 2 -14.66 3.85 23.02
C PRO A 2 -14.33 2.60 23.87
N LYS A 3 -15.03 2.41 24.98
CA LYS A 3 -14.88 1.20 25.81
C LYS A 3 -15.52 0.02 25.08
N ILE A 4 -14.78 -1.08 24.93
CA ILE A 4 -15.33 -2.35 24.46
C ILE A 4 -15.67 -3.18 25.68
N ARG A 5 -16.89 -3.72 25.74
CA ARG A 5 -17.29 -4.72 26.71
C ARG A 5 -17.37 -6.06 25.98
N ILE A 6 -16.62 -7.02 26.47
CA ILE A 6 -16.71 -8.42 26.05
C ILE A 6 -17.90 -9.02 26.78
N SER A 7 -18.79 -9.67 26.04
CA SER A 7 -19.99 -10.27 26.60
C SER A 7 -20.04 -11.73 26.19
N GLU A 8 -20.27 -12.62 27.15
CA GLU A 8 -20.53 -14.05 26.89
C GLU A 8 -22.03 -14.30 26.61
N GLU A 9 -22.89 -13.36 26.99
CA GLU A 9 -24.35 -13.39 26.77
C GLU A 9 -24.82 -12.05 26.19
N PRO A 10 -25.97 -11.99 25.48
CA PRO A 10 -26.54 -10.74 24.98
C PRO A 10 -26.95 -9.83 26.16
N VAL A 11 -26.05 -8.93 26.57
CA VAL A 11 -26.30 -7.98 27.66
C VAL A 11 -27.29 -6.92 27.15
N PRO A 12 -28.48 -6.80 27.74
CA PRO A 12 -29.40 -5.74 27.39
C PRO A 12 -28.72 -4.39 27.65
N PRO A 13 -28.97 -3.37 26.81
CA PRO A 13 -28.43 -2.05 27.03
C PRO A 13 -28.75 -1.59 28.46
N PRO A 14 -27.78 -1.05 29.21
CA PRO A 14 -28.08 -0.42 30.49
C PRO A 14 -29.12 0.67 30.27
N GLU A 15 -29.95 0.92 31.28
CA GLU A 15 -31.02 1.92 31.20
C GLU A 15 -30.48 3.30 30.74
N GLY A 16 -31.15 3.90 29.75
CA GLY A 16 -30.72 5.17 29.13
C GLY A 16 -29.71 5.06 27.99
N TRP A 17 -29.32 3.85 27.59
CA TRP A 17 -28.48 3.60 26.40
C TRP A 17 -29.33 3.19 25.19
N ASN A 18 -29.13 3.88 24.06
CA ASN A 18 -29.82 3.60 22.81
C ASN A 18 -28.89 2.85 21.83
N LEU A 19 -29.44 1.93 21.05
CA LEU A 19 -28.71 1.30 19.95
C LEU A 19 -28.39 2.36 18.89
N SER A 20 -27.15 2.38 18.41
CA SER A 20 -26.71 3.31 17.37
C SER A 20 -27.20 2.85 16.00
N GLU A 21 -28.12 3.59 15.38
CA GLU A 21 -28.60 3.33 14.01
C GLU A 21 -27.47 3.37 12.96
N LYS A 22 -26.38 4.10 13.24
CA LYS A 22 -25.23 4.26 12.34
C LYS A 22 -24.03 3.50 12.90
N PHE A 23 -24.01 2.18 12.66
CA PHE A 23 -22.94 1.31 13.13
C PHE A 23 -22.29 0.48 12.01
N LEU A 24 -21.43 1.13 11.21
CA LEU A 24 -20.65 0.49 10.13
C LEU A 24 -19.49 -0.40 10.61
N CYS A 25 -19.27 -0.54 11.92
CA CYS A 25 -18.24 -1.44 12.48
C CYS A 25 -18.83 -2.68 13.15
N LYS A 26 -20.12 -2.96 12.93
CA LYS A 26 -20.67 -4.28 13.24
C LYS A 26 -19.83 -5.32 12.46
N GLY A 27 -19.52 -6.45 13.07
CA GLY A 27 -18.69 -7.47 12.43
C GLY A 27 -17.18 -7.25 12.53
N ARG A 28 -16.70 -6.08 12.99
CA ARG A 28 -15.26 -5.85 13.15
C ARG A 28 -14.65 -6.79 14.18
N THR A 29 -13.58 -7.49 13.82
CA THR A 29 -12.80 -8.31 14.75
C THR A 29 -11.83 -7.46 15.56
N VAL A 30 -11.79 -7.69 16.87
CA VAL A 30 -10.89 -7.05 17.82
C VAL A 30 -10.31 -8.05 18.82
N ASP A 31 -9.21 -7.67 19.44
CA ASP A 31 -8.64 -8.39 20.60
C ASP A 31 -9.40 -8.04 21.89
N ALA A 32 -9.00 -8.65 23.01
CA ALA A 32 -9.61 -8.40 24.32
C ALA A 32 -9.52 -6.93 24.78
N TRP A 33 -8.60 -6.15 24.20
CA TRP A 33 -8.41 -4.72 24.49
C TRP A 33 -9.12 -3.81 23.49
N GLY A 34 -9.83 -4.37 22.52
CA GLY A 34 -10.56 -3.65 21.48
C GLY A 34 -9.70 -3.07 20.36
N ARG A 35 -8.47 -3.57 20.19
CA ARG A 35 -7.59 -3.23 19.06
C ARG A 35 -7.87 -4.19 17.90
N SER A 36 -7.45 -3.82 16.69
CA SER A 36 -7.55 -4.75 15.55
C SER A 36 -6.71 -6.00 15.85
N ALA A 37 -7.33 -7.17 15.88
CA ALA A 37 -6.63 -8.44 16.06
C ALA A 37 -6.27 -9.04 14.69
N PRO A 38 -4.97 -9.20 14.35
CA PRO A 38 -4.59 -10.09 13.27
C PRO A 38 -4.98 -11.53 13.63
N TYR A 39 -5.25 -12.39 12.65
CA TYR A 39 -5.38 -13.83 12.89
C TYR A 39 -3.99 -14.37 13.25
N MET A 40 -3.73 -14.53 14.55
CA MET A 40 -2.58 -15.24 15.11
C MET A 40 -3.12 -16.51 15.77
N ASN A 41 -2.45 -17.65 15.56
CA ASN A 41 -2.89 -18.91 16.16
C ASN A 41 -2.98 -18.80 17.69
N GLY A 42 -4.15 -19.13 18.26
CA GLY A 42 -4.37 -19.29 19.70
C GLY A 42 -4.88 -18.07 20.47
N GLU A 43 -4.98 -16.88 19.87
CA GLU A 43 -5.55 -15.71 20.56
C GLU A 43 -7.07 -15.67 20.42
N LYS A 44 -7.78 -15.45 21.54
CA LYS A 44 -9.22 -15.22 21.55
C LYS A 44 -9.56 -13.93 20.81
N ARG A 45 -10.54 -14.00 19.91
CA ARG A 45 -10.98 -12.88 19.08
C ARG A 45 -12.43 -12.56 19.37
N TYR A 46 -12.75 -11.28 19.32
CA TYR A 46 -14.09 -10.80 19.61
C TYR A 46 -14.63 -10.03 18.42
N ARG A 47 -15.86 -10.34 18.01
CA ARG A 47 -16.57 -9.64 16.94
C ARG A 47 -17.46 -8.57 17.56
N ILE A 48 -17.34 -7.32 17.14
CA ILE A 48 -18.21 -6.26 17.64
C ILE A 48 -19.61 -6.42 17.06
N ILE A 49 -20.60 -6.72 17.90
CA ILE A 49 -21.98 -7.02 17.48
C ILE A 49 -22.91 -5.81 17.58
N SER A 50 -22.63 -4.89 18.51
CA SER A 50 -23.48 -3.74 18.72
C SER A 50 -22.70 -2.52 19.21
N LYS A 51 -23.30 -1.35 18.98
CA LYS A 51 -22.82 -0.06 19.47
C LYS A 51 -23.96 0.63 20.17
N HIS A 52 -23.75 0.95 21.43
CA HIS A 52 -24.70 1.67 22.26
C HIS A 52 -24.18 3.08 22.53
N GLU A 53 -25.10 4.04 22.47
CA GLU A 53 -24.82 5.45 22.75
C GLU A 53 -25.79 5.97 23.80
N ARG A 54 -25.29 6.78 24.74
CA ARG A 54 -26.12 7.60 25.61
C ARG A 54 -25.68 9.05 25.56
N PRO A 55 -26.60 10.03 25.59
CA PRO A 55 -26.22 11.41 25.82
C PRO A 55 -25.61 11.55 27.22
N PHE A 56 -24.60 12.42 27.37
CA PHE A 56 -24.12 12.77 28.70
C PHE A 56 -25.22 13.46 29.51
N SER A 57 -25.33 13.13 30.79
CA SER A 57 -26.21 13.81 31.74
C SER A 57 -25.80 15.29 31.90
N GLY A 58 -26.69 16.11 32.46
CA GLY A 58 -26.39 17.52 32.72
C GLY A 58 -25.18 17.71 33.64
N SER A 59 -25.02 16.86 34.66
CA SER A 59 -23.88 16.88 35.57
C SER A 59 -22.58 16.43 34.89
N GLU A 60 -22.64 15.38 34.06
CA GLU A 60 -21.47 14.93 33.28
C GLU A 60 -21.00 16.01 32.30
N LYS A 61 -21.93 16.67 31.59
CA LYS A 61 -21.62 17.81 30.72
C LYS A 61 -20.95 18.94 31.50
N ARG A 62 -21.48 19.28 32.69
CA ARG A 62 -20.90 20.31 33.57
C ARG A 62 -19.49 19.95 34.02
N ASN A 63 -19.29 18.73 34.53
CA ASN A 63 -17.98 18.27 35.00
C ASN A 63 -16.95 18.25 33.88
N ARG A 64 -17.33 17.81 32.67
CA ARG A 64 -16.45 17.83 31.49
C ARG A 64 -16.09 19.25 31.06
N ARG A 65 -17.01 20.21 31.15
CA ARG A 65 -16.71 21.63 30.91
C ARG A 65 -15.73 22.18 31.94
N ILE A 66 -15.93 21.89 33.23
CA ILE A 66 -15.00 22.29 34.29
C ILE A 66 -13.61 21.69 34.05
N LEU A 67 -13.52 20.40 33.74
CA LEU A 67 -12.26 19.73 33.41
C LEU A 67 -11.60 20.31 32.15
N PHE A 68 -12.39 20.72 31.16
CA PHE A 68 -11.88 21.44 29.99
C PHE A 68 -11.27 22.78 30.39
N TYR A 69 -11.98 23.60 31.17
CA TYR A 69 -11.49 24.91 31.60
C TYR A 69 -10.24 24.80 32.47
N LEU A 70 -10.26 23.92 33.48
CA LEU A 70 -9.08 23.66 34.31
C LEU A 70 -7.91 23.16 33.45
N GLY A 71 -8.13 22.18 32.58
CA GLY A 71 -7.10 21.67 31.68
C GLY A 71 -6.54 22.74 30.73
N SER A 72 -7.38 23.66 30.24
CA SER A 72 -6.96 24.75 29.36
C SER A 72 -6.11 25.83 30.04
N ILE A 73 -6.22 25.96 31.36
CA ILE A 73 -5.42 26.91 32.16
C ILE A 73 -4.03 26.32 32.47
N PHE A 74 -3.94 25.00 32.71
CA PHE A 74 -2.72 24.36 33.21
C PHE A 74 -1.85 23.64 32.16
N LEU A 75 -2.32 23.41 30.93
CA LEU A 75 -1.60 22.58 29.95
C LEU A 75 -1.27 23.28 28.63
N ILE A 76 -0.01 23.09 28.22
CA ILE A 76 0.62 23.55 26.97
C ILE A 76 -0.21 23.10 25.74
N PRO A 77 -0.22 23.87 24.63
CA PRO A 77 -0.99 23.61 23.39
C PRO A 77 -0.94 22.19 22.81
N LEU A 78 0.03 21.35 23.19
CA LEU A 78 0.18 19.97 22.73
C LEU A 78 -0.95 19.01 23.15
N CYS A 79 -1.73 19.31 24.19
CA CYS A 79 -2.84 18.44 24.65
C CYS A 79 -4.24 18.90 24.20
N PHE A 80 -4.36 19.99 23.43
CA PHE A 80 -5.64 20.66 23.12
C PHE A 80 -6.70 19.73 22.54
N LYS A 81 -6.32 18.70 21.77
CA LYS A 81 -7.24 17.77 21.10
C LYS A 81 -8.00 16.88 22.10
N SER A 82 -7.32 16.41 23.14
CA SER A 82 -7.93 15.57 24.19
C SER A 82 -8.90 16.38 25.05
N PHE A 83 -8.57 17.64 25.35
CA PHE A 83 -9.44 18.56 26.06
C PHE A 83 -10.63 19.03 25.22
N ARG A 84 -10.43 19.33 23.94
CA ARG A 84 -11.52 19.66 23.02
C ARG A 84 -12.58 18.54 22.99
N ASN A 85 -12.17 17.28 23.05
CA ASN A 85 -13.11 16.16 23.16
C ASN A 85 -13.89 16.10 24.49
N LEU A 86 -13.39 16.70 25.58
CA LEU A 86 -14.17 16.83 26.81
C LEU A 86 -15.35 17.78 26.60
N TYR A 87 -15.13 18.90 25.90
CA TYR A 87 -16.14 19.92 25.66
C TYR A 87 -17.16 19.55 24.58
N TRP A 88 -16.71 19.04 23.43
CA TRP A 88 -17.56 18.87 22.24
C TRP A 88 -18.20 17.49 22.10
N LYS A 89 -17.75 16.48 22.86
CA LYS A 89 -18.34 15.13 22.77
C LYS A 89 -19.64 15.10 23.56
N GLU A 90 -20.75 14.86 22.87
CA GLU A 90 -22.10 14.91 23.45
C GLU A 90 -22.62 13.57 23.97
N LYS A 91 -22.03 12.47 23.50
CA LYS A 91 -22.47 11.11 23.80
C LYS A 91 -21.34 10.23 24.32
N GLU A 92 -21.68 9.35 25.25
CA GLU A 92 -20.86 8.19 25.58
C GLU A 92 -21.12 7.07 24.57
N VAL A 93 -20.09 6.28 24.26
CA VAL A 93 -20.16 5.18 23.30
C VAL A 93 -19.53 3.94 23.92
N VAL A 94 -20.30 2.87 23.97
CA VAL A 94 -19.86 1.52 24.35
C VAL A 94 -20.10 0.59 23.18
N ARG A 95 -19.16 -0.31 22.94
CA ARG A 95 -19.27 -1.36 21.93
C ARG A 95 -19.32 -2.70 22.65
N ILE A 96 -20.25 -3.56 22.24
CA ILE A 96 -20.34 -4.92 22.77
C ILE A 96 -19.71 -5.84 21.73
N ALA A 97 -18.84 -6.73 22.19
CA ALA A 97 -18.20 -7.73 21.36
C ALA A 97 -18.41 -9.13 21.97
N GLU A 98 -18.62 -10.11 21.10
CA GLU A 98 -18.82 -11.52 21.46
C GLU A 98 -17.64 -12.33 20.94
N GLU A 99 -17.28 -13.43 21.62
CA GLU A 99 -16.22 -14.32 21.16
C GLU A 99 -16.60 -14.89 19.79
N GLU A 100 -15.71 -14.73 18.82
CA GLU A 100 -15.99 -15.14 17.45
C GLU A 100 -15.88 -16.67 17.34
N PRO A 101 -16.94 -17.38 16.89
CA PRO A 101 -16.82 -18.81 16.65
C PRO A 101 -15.76 -19.09 15.58
N PRO A 102 -15.11 -20.26 15.59
CA PRO A 102 -14.23 -20.65 14.50
C PRO A 102 -14.99 -20.55 13.17
N LEU A 103 -14.36 -19.95 12.16
CA LEU A 103 -14.98 -19.71 10.85
C LEU A 103 -15.57 -21.02 10.30
N LEU A 104 -16.90 -21.05 10.13
CA LEU A 104 -17.59 -22.14 9.44
C LEU A 104 -17.18 -22.16 7.95
N GLU A 105 -16.94 -23.36 7.44
CA GLU A 105 -16.28 -23.68 6.16
C GLU A 105 -17.17 -23.50 4.91
N GLU A 106 -18.07 -22.52 4.86
CA GLU A 106 -18.97 -22.34 3.70
C GLU A 106 -18.45 -21.33 2.65
N ASN A 107 -17.16 -21.40 2.32
CA ASN A 107 -16.69 -20.79 1.07
C ASN A 107 -16.38 -21.94 0.11
N GLU A 108 -16.81 -21.84 -1.15
CA GLU A 108 -16.40 -22.74 -2.23
C GLU A 108 -14.86 -22.78 -2.28
N GLU A 109 -14.29 -23.80 -1.63
CA GLU A 109 -12.85 -23.95 -1.52
C GLU A 109 -12.30 -24.34 -2.88
N LEU A 110 -11.28 -23.62 -3.32
CA LEU A 110 -10.65 -23.91 -4.60
C LEU A 110 -9.87 -25.21 -4.44
N THR A 111 -10.28 -26.26 -5.16
CA THR A 111 -9.55 -27.52 -5.19
C THR A 111 -8.29 -27.34 -6.03
N ILE A 112 -7.14 -27.68 -5.46
CA ILE A 112 -5.86 -27.65 -6.18
C ILE A 112 -5.81 -28.86 -7.12
N PRO A 113 -5.61 -28.69 -8.44
CA PRO A 113 -5.51 -29.82 -9.35
C PRO A 113 -4.36 -30.75 -8.98
N GLN A 114 -4.60 -32.07 -9.02
CA GLN A 114 -3.58 -33.07 -8.68
C GLN A 114 -2.30 -32.91 -9.53
N GLU A 115 -2.46 -32.61 -10.82
CA GLU A 115 -1.35 -32.36 -11.74
C GLU A 115 -0.47 -31.18 -11.30
N ALA A 116 -1.06 -30.14 -10.73
CA ALA A 116 -0.33 -29.00 -10.19
C ALA A 116 0.41 -29.37 -8.90
N GLU A 117 -0.22 -30.14 -8.01
CA GLU A 117 0.46 -30.65 -6.82
C GLU A 117 1.66 -31.53 -7.18
N ASP A 118 1.48 -32.45 -8.14
CA ASP A 118 2.51 -33.39 -8.56
C ASP A 118 3.67 -32.65 -9.23
N PHE A 119 3.37 -31.65 -10.07
CA PHE A 119 4.39 -30.76 -10.62
C PHE A 119 5.20 -30.06 -9.53
N ILE A 120 4.53 -29.48 -8.53
CA ILE A 120 5.19 -28.75 -7.43
C ILE A 120 6.02 -29.70 -6.57
N LYS A 121 5.53 -30.92 -6.27
CA LYS A 121 6.28 -31.93 -5.51
C LYS A 121 7.55 -32.34 -6.24
N ASN A 122 7.46 -32.57 -7.55
CA ASN A 122 8.60 -32.96 -8.38
C ASN A 122 9.60 -31.82 -8.62
N ASN A 123 9.17 -30.55 -8.51
CA ASN A 123 9.97 -29.36 -8.76
C ASN A 123 10.07 -28.45 -7.52
N ILE A 124 10.07 -29.01 -6.32
CA ILE A 124 9.94 -28.25 -5.07
C ILE A 124 11.03 -27.18 -4.90
N ASP A 125 12.27 -27.46 -5.32
CA ASP A 125 13.36 -26.50 -5.27
C ASP A 125 13.15 -25.34 -6.24
N ALA A 126 12.59 -25.57 -7.43
CA ALA A 126 12.23 -24.51 -8.37
C ALA A 126 11.08 -23.65 -7.87
N CYS A 127 10.10 -24.26 -7.19
CA CYS A 127 8.96 -23.56 -6.60
C CYS A 127 9.32 -22.77 -5.33
N THR A 128 10.33 -23.19 -4.57
CA THR A 128 10.69 -22.54 -3.28
C THR A 128 11.90 -21.61 -3.40
N ARG A 129 12.89 -21.94 -4.23
CA ARG A 129 14.12 -21.15 -4.41
C ARG A 129 14.07 -20.24 -5.63
N GLY A 130 13.07 -20.39 -6.50
CA GLY A 130 12.91 -19.56 -7.69
C GLY A 130 13.91 -19.92 -8.79
N THR A 131 14.39 -21.17 -8.85
CA THR A 131 15.12 -21.64 -10.04
C THR A 131 14.15 -21.80 -11.20
N SER A 132 14.62 -21.51 -12.41
CA SER A 132 13.82 -21.69 -13.62
C SER A 132 13.52 -23.17 -13.83
N THR A 133 12.27 -23.47 -14.19
CA THR A 133 11.88 -24.80 -14.67
C THR A 133 10.83 -24.62 -15.75
N GLU A 134 10.83 -25.51 -16.74
CA GLU A 134 9.82 -25.52 -17.79
C GLU A 134 8.41 -25.72 -17.17
N GLY A 135 7.40 -25.04 -17.73
CA GLY A 135 6.02 -25.12 -17.21
C GLY A 135 5.72 -24.21 -16.02
N LYS A 136 6.69 -23.43 -15.53
CA LYS A 136 6.53 -22.47 -14.42
C LYS A 136 6.91 -21.06 -14.84
N THR A 137 6.05 -20.09 -14.53
CA THR A 137 6.34 -18.67 -14.71
C THR A 137 6.32 -17.96 -13.36
N ASP A 138 7.44 -17.34 -12.97
CA ASP A 138 7.54 -16.57 -11.73
C ASP A 138 6.95 -15.16 -11.89
N TYR A 139 6.14 -14.75 -10.91
CA TYR A 139 5.81 -13.35 -10.69
C TYR A 139 6.88 -12.71 -9.81
N ASN A 140 7.17 -11.42 -10.07
CA ASN A 140 8.15 -10.59 -9.33
C ASN A 140 8.41 -11.12 -7.92
N ALA A 141 9.59 -11.71 -7.73
CA ALA A 141 9.97 -12.39 -6.50
C ALA A 141 9.88 -11.42 -5.31
N GLN A 142 8.84 -11.57 -4.48
CA GLN A 142 8.89 -11.00 -3.14
C GLN A 142 9.98 -11.76 -2.36
N GLN A 143 10.79 -11.06 -1.56
CA GLN A 143 11.93 -11.67 -0.87
C GLN A 143 11.54 -12.86 0.03
N ASN A 144 10.28 -12.92 0.48
CA ASN A 144 9.80 -13.85 1.50
C ASN A 144 8.87 -14.96 0.96
N TYR A 145 8.23 -14.73 -0.19
CA TYR A 145 7.32 -15.68 -0.82
C TYR A 145 7.64 -15.81 -2.31
N ARG A 146 7.58 -17.03 -2.81
CA ARG A 146 7.55 -17.29 -4.26
C ARG A 146 6.12 -17.23 -4.73
N VAL A 147 5.89 -16.44 -5.76
CA VAL A 147 4.59 -16.29 -6.41
C VAL A 147 4.78 -16.72 -7.86
N PHE A 148 4.01 -17.69 -8.33
CA PHE A 148 4.19 -18.26 -9.67
C PHE A 148 2.89 -18.80 -10.25
N THR A 149 2.82 -18.93 -11.58
CA THR A 149 1.81 -19.71 -12.31
C THR A 149 2.42 -20.99 -12.86
N LEU A 150 1.56 -21.97 -13.15
CA LEU A 150 1.92 -23.21 -13.81
C LEU A 150 1.13 -23.37 -15.11
N ASP A 151 1.76 -23.89 -16.15
CA ASP A 151 1.11 -24.11 -17.45
C ASP A 151 0.03 -25.20 -17.35
N CYS A 152 0.17 -26.15 -16.43
CA CYS A 152 -0.85 -27.17 -16.13
C CYS A 152 -2.03 -26.60 -15.31
N ALA A 153 -1.94 -25.38 -14.79
CA ALA A 153 -3.00 -24.73 -14.03
C ALA A 153 -3.02 -23.21 -14.29
N PRO A 154 -3.29 -22.76 -15.54
CA PRO A 154 -3.09 -21.37 -15.95
C PRO A 154 -4.05 -20.38 -15.30
N GLY A 155 -5.18 -20.87 -14.77
CA GLY A 155 -6.15 -20.09 -14.02
C GLY A 155 -5.78 -19.87 -12.54
N LEU A 156 -4.64 -20.37 -12.08
CA LEU A 156 -4.22 -20.29 -10.67
C LEU A 156 -2.89 -19.56 -10.49
N VAL A 157 -2.79 -18.83 -9.40
CA VAL A 157 -1.54 -18.25 -8.89
C VAL A 157 -1.18 -18.95 -7.58
N PHE A 158 0.03 -19.47 -7.50
CA PHE A 158 0.54 -20.18 -6.34
C PHE A 158 1.46 -19.30 -5.50
N LYS A 159 1.34 -19.42 -4.18
CA LYS A 159 2.22 -18.79 -3.18
C LYS A 159 2.83 -19.85 -2.28
N MET A 160 4.17 -19.82 -2.14
CA MET A 160 4.93 -20.69 -1.24
C MET A 160 6.00 -19.90 -0.50
N PHE A 161 6.34 -20.31 0.73
CA PHE A 161 7.46 -19.70 1.46
C PHE A 161 8.81 -20.07 0.84
N SER A 162 9.68 -19.06 0.69
CA SER A 162 11.11 -19.29 0.51
C SER A 162 11.73 -19.57 1.88
N GLN A 163 12.33 -20.74 2.09
CA GLN A 163 13.01 -21.06 3.35
C GLN A 163 14.25 -20.18 3.56
N SER A 164 14.07 -18.95 4.02
CA SER A 164 15.15 -18.14 4.64
C SER A 164 14.62 -16.78 5.11
N ILE A 165 14.92 -16.47 6.38
CA ILE A 165 15.05 -15.14 7.01
C ILE A 165 14.03 -14.89 8.13
N HIS A 166 14.58 -14.68 9.32
CA HIS A 166 13.92 -14.17 10.52
C HIS A 166 13.22 -12.83 10.26
N GLY A 167 11.92 -12.74 10.55
CA GLY A 167 11.26 -11.44 10.76
C GLY A 167 9.83 -11.30 10.21
N SER A 168 8.88 -11.17 11.13
CA SER A 168 7.60 -10.42 11.05
C SER A 168 6.52 -10.70 9.98
N TYR A 169 6.66 -11.66 9.07
CA TYR A 169 5.61 -11.95 8.07
C TYR A 169 4.70 -13.14 8.43
N GLN A 170 3.42 -13.05 8.05
CA GLN A 170 2.39 -14.02 8.45
C GLN A 170 2.54 -15.37 7.72
N PRO A 171 2.33 -16.50 8.43
CA PRO A 171 2.27 -17.83 7.80
C PRO A 171 1.31 -17.91 6.60
N ILE A 172 1.52 -18.82 5.64
CA ILE A 172 0.65 -18.95 4.46
C ILE A 172 -0.77 -19.33 4.90
N GLN A 173 -0.88 -20.17 5.94
CA GLN A 173 -2.15 -20.50 6.57
C GLN A 173 -2.90 -19.25 7.10
N ALA A 174 -2.18 -18.27 7.64
CA ALA A 174 -2.79 -17.03 8.12
C ALA A 174 -3.28 -16.16 6.96
N GLN A 175 -2.56 -16.12 5.82
CA GLN A 175 -3.05 -15.46 4.60
C GLN A 175 -4.31 -16.11 4.06
N TYR A 176 -4.35 -17.45 4.01
CA TYR A 176 -5.55 -18.20 3.61
C TYR A 176 -6.74 -17.88 4.52
N THR A 177 -6.51 -17.86 5.83
CA THR A 177 -7.53 -17.49 6.82
C THR A 177 -8.00 -16.04 6.65
N ASN A 178 -7.08 -15.10 6.40
CA ASN A 178 -7.43 -13.71 6.13
C ASN A 178 -8.32 -13.58 4.89
N LEU A 179 -8.06 -14.35 3.84
CA LEU A 179 -8.89 -14.38 2.64
C LEU A 179 -10.29 -14.98 2.90
N LYS A 180 -10.40 -16.07 3.68
CA LYS A 180 -11.72 -16.59 4.11
C LYS A 180 -12.52 -15.53 4.86
N ASN A 181 -11.87 -14.76 5.75
CA ASN A 181 -12.52 -13.64 6.43
C ASN A 181 -12.92 -12.52 5.46
N ALA A 182 -12.12 -12.25 4.43
CA ALA A 182 -12.45 -11.24 3.44
C ALA A 182 -13.75 -11.58 2.69
N HIS A 183 -13.91 -12.86 2.30
CA HIS A 183 -15.16 -13.37 1.73
C HIS A 183 -16.33 -13.27 2.71
N ALA A 184 -16.14 -13.62 3.98
CA ALA A 184 -17.18 -13.48 5.00
C ALA A 184 -17.61 -12.02 5.21
N ILE A 185 -16.65 -11.09 5.34
CA ILE A 185 -16.90 -9.65 5.45
C ILE A 185 -17.63 -9.12 4.21
N ARG A 186 -17.21 -9.55 3.02
CA ARG A 186 -17.85 -9.18 1.76
C ARG A 186 -19.34 -9.53 1.78
N ASN A 187 -19.65 -10.77 2.15
CA ASN A 187 -21.01 -11.29 2.13
C ASN A 187 -21.87 -10.65 3.25
N GLU A 188 -21.34 -10.52 4.48
CA GLU A 188 -22.04 -9.91 5.62
C GLU A 188 -22.38 -8.43 5.39
N HIS A 189 -21.51 -7.70 4.67
CA HIS A 189 -21.64 -6.25 4.49
C HIS A 189 -22.05 -5.82 3.08
N HIS A 190 -22.41 -6.76 2.20
CA HIS A 190 -22.78 -6.51 0.81
C HIS A 190 -21.74 -5.65 0.07
N LEU A 191 -20.47 -6.05 0.16
CA LEU A 191 -19.35 -5.37 -0.52
C LEU A 191 -19.17 -5.91 -1.94
N ASP A 192 -20.24 -5.89 -2.73
CA ASP A 192 -20.35 -6.64 -3.98
C ASP A 192 -19.40 -6.18 -5.09
N LEU A 193 -18.90 -4.94 -5.02
CA LEU A 193 -17.91 -4.38 -5.94
C LEU A 193 -16.48 -4.73 -5.54
N LEU A 194 -16.27 -5.43 -4.43
CA LEU A 194 -14.98 -6.02 -4.10
C LEU A 194 -14.93 -7.45 -4.62
N LYS A 195 -13.87 -7.76 -5.36
CA LYS A 195 -13.57 -9.11 -5.86
C LYS A 195 -12.36 -9.64 -5.10
N PHE A 196 -12.55 -10.75 -4.42
CA PHE A 196 -11.48 -11.49 -3.75
C PHE A 196 -11.30 -12.82 -4.49
N PRO A 197 -10.06 -13.27 -4.74
CA PRO A 197 -9.85 -14.55 -5.40
C PRO A 197 -10.40 -15.69 -4.54
N LYS A 198 -10.92 -16.74 -5.18
CA LYS A 198 -11.08 -18.03 -4.49
C LYS A 198 -9.70 -18.57 -4.11
N ALA A 199 -9.66 -19.40 -3.07
CA ALA A 199 -8.40 -19.93 -2.58
C ALA A 199 -8.50 -21.38 -2.12
N GLY A 200 -7.39 -22.09 -2.30
CA GLY A 200 -7.14 -23.42 -1.80
C GLY A 200 -5.85 -23.43 -1.00
N TYR A 201 -5.84 -24.16 0.11
CA TYR A 201 -4.66 -24.32 0.95
C TYR A 201 -4.38 -25.79 1.16
N THR A 202 -3.12 -26.20 1.00
CA THR A 202 -2.69 -27.57 1.28
C THR A 202 -1.29 -27.56 1.88
N THR A 203 -0.91 -28.69 2.48
CA THR A 203 0.46 -28.95 2.94
C THR A 203 1.03 -30.10 2.14
N LEU A 204 2.16 -29.86 1.48
CA LEU A 204 2.89 -30.87 0.72
C LEU A 204 4.00 -31.46 1.58
N GLU A 205 4.13 -32.79 1.59
CA GLU A 205 5.24 -33.49 2.23
C GLU A 205 6.22 -34.00 1.17
N VAL A 206 7.44 -33.44 1.17
CA VAL A 206 8.50 -33.79 0.20
C VAL A 206 9.80 -33.98 0.96
N GLY A 207 10.41 -35.16 0.86
CA GLY A 207 11.68 -35.48 1.54
C GLY A 207 11.62 -35.34 3.06
N GLY A 208 10.47 -35.65 3.68
CA GLY A 208 10.24 -35.50 5.12
C GLY A 208 10.08 -34.06 5.62
N ARG A 209 9.97 -33.09 4.70
CA ARG A 209 9.70 -31.67 5.02
C ARG A 209 8.29 -31.29 4.58
N LYS A 210 7.65 -30.44 5.39
CA LYS A 210 6.32 -29.88 5.09
C LYS A 210 6.45 -28.52 4.44
N TYR A 211 5.69 -28.31 3.37
CA TYR A 211 5.62 -27.06 2.63
C TYR A 211 4.17 -26.59 2.59
N GLU A 212 3.92 -25.35 3.03
CA GLU A 212 2.61 -24.72 2.91
C GLU A 212 2.44 -24.17 1.48
N LEU A 213 1.33 -24.54 0.84
CA LEU A 213 0.96 -24.09 -0.50
C LEU A 213 -0.39 -23.38 -0.43
N LEU A 214 -0.44 -22.17 -0.97
CA LEU A 214 -1.67 -21.42 -1.21
C LEU A 214 -1.87 -21.25 -2.70
N ALA A 215 -2.97 -21.75 -3.22
CA ALA A 215 -3.44 -21.50 -4.58
C ALA A 215 -4.54 -20.43 -4.54
N LEU A 216 -4.44 -19.45 -5.42
CA LEU A 216 -5.40 -18.36 -5.59
C LEU A 216 -5.94 -18.42 -7.02
N GLU A 217 -7.24 -18.21 -7.18
CA GLU A 217 -7.83 -17.90 -8.47
C GLU A 217 -7.15 -16.67 -9.08
N LYS A 218 -6.71 -16.80 -10.33
CA LYS A 218 -6.11 -15.69 -11.07
C LYS A 218 -7.23 -14.74 -11.49
N LEU A 219 -7.23 -13.53 -10.91
CA LEU A 219 -8.14 -12.47 -11.35
C LEU A 219 -7.71 -11.95 -12.73
N ASP A 220 -8.68 -11.69 -13.60
CA ASP A 220 -8.45 -11.06 -14.90
C ASP A 220 -8.23 -9.56 -14.74
N VAL A 221 -6.99 -9.19 -14.45
CA VAL A 221 -6.58 -7.80 -14.17
C VAL A 221 -5.24 -7.50 -14.82
N ASN A 222 -5.08 -6.26 -15.29
CA ASN A 222 -3.76 -5.75 -15.66
C ASN A 222 -2.91 -5.59 -14.38
N GLN A 223 -1.82 -6.36 -14.29
CA GLN A 223 -0.94 -6.37 -13.12
C GLN A 223 0.09 -5.24 -13.10
N ASP A 224 0.19 -4.46 -14.18
CA ASP A 224 1.08 -3.32 -14.21
C ASP A 224 0.61 -2.24 -13.22
N ARG A 225 1.49 -1.90 -12.28
CA ARG A 225 1.14 -0.98 -11.17
C ARG A 225 0.82 0.41 -11.68
N SER A 226 1.37 0.79 -12.81
CA SER A 226 1.29 2.13 -13.40
C SER A 226 0.01 2.29 -14.17
N ASP A 227 -0.33 1.28 -14.95
CA ASP A 227 -1.62 1.19 -15.62
C ASP A 227 -2.74 1.22 -14.57
N GLN A 228 -2.60 0.47 -13.48
CA GLN A 228 -3.54 0.53 -12.37
C GLN A 228 -3.61 1.91 -11.70
N ALA A 229 -2.47 2.56 -11.48
CA ALA A 229 -2.47 3.93 -10.96
C ALA A 229 -3.22 4.90 -11.88
N SER A 230 -2.98 4.81 -13.19
CA SER A 230 -3.68 5.61 -14.21
C SER A 230 -5.19 5.31 -14.22
N LEU A 231 -5.60 4.05 -14.16
CA LEU A 231 -7.00 3.64 -14.14
C LEU A 231 -7.74 4.22 -12.91
N PHE A 232 -7.14 4.14 -11.71
CA PHE A 232 -7.73 4.68 -10.49
C PHE A 232 -8.00 6.19 -10.58
N ILE A 233 -7.17 6.93 -11.34
CA ILE A 233 -7.38 8.36 -11.55
C ILE A 233 -8.38 8.64 -12.67
N GLN A 234 -8.13 8.09 -13.86
CA GLN A 234 -8.94 8.35 -15.06
C GLN A 234 -10.40 7.88 -14.88
N GLN A 235 -10.59 6.74 -14.22
CA GLN A 235 -11.90 6.12 -13.99
C GLN A 235 -12.45 6.41 -12.60
N GLY A 236 -11.85 7.34 -11.86
CA GLY A 236 -12.13 7.54 -10.44
C GLY A 236 -13.62 7.73 -10.10
N LYS A 237 -14.40 8.40 -10.96
CA LYS A 237 -15.85 8.56 -10.76
C LYS A 237 -16.58 7.21 -10.70
N THR A 238 -16.27 6.30 -11.62
CA THR A 238 -16.89 4.95 -11.69
C THR A 238 -16.42 4.03 -10.56
N LEU A 239 -15.32 4.38 -9.88
CA LEU A 239 -14.75 3.63 -8.76
C LEU A 239 -15.19 4.17 -7.38
N ASN A 240 -15.93 5.28 -7.30
CA ASN A 240 -16.31 5.92 -6.03
C ASN A 240 -16.95 4.94 -5.03
N GLU A 241 -17.89 4.13 -5.49
CA GLU A 241 -18.60 3.16 -4.64
C GLU A 241 -17.71 1.98 -4.26
N ALA A 242 -16.89 1.45 -5.19
CA ALA A 242 -15.92 0.40 -4.87
C ALA A 242 -14.86 0.89 -3.87
N VAL A 243 -14.39 2.13 -3.98
CA VAL A 243 -13.47 2.76 -3.00
C VAL A 243 -14.15 2.91 -1.64
N ARG A 244 -15.44 3.28 -1.61
CA ARG A 244 -16.21 3.32 -0.35
C ARG A 244 -16.25 1.93 0.29
N GLN A 245 -16.54 0.89 -0.48
CA GLN A 245 -16.58 -0.50 0.00
C GLN A 245 -15.20 -0.98 0.46
N LEU A 246 -14.14 -0.67 -0.28
CA LEU A 246 -12.76 -0.98 0.07
C LEU A 246 -12.37 -0.31 1.40
N ALA A 247 -12.78 0.94 1.62
CA ALA A 247 -12.55 1.62 2.90
C ALA A 247 -13.31 0.95 4.06
N VAL A 248 -14.53 0.44 3.83
CA VAL A 248 -15.27 -0.35 4.82
C VAL A 248 -14.54 -1.65 5.13
N TYR A 249 -14.13 -2.40 4.10
CA TYR A 249 -13.35 -3.62 4.25
C TYR A 249 -12.06 -3.39 5.07
N ILE A 250 -11.26 -2.38 4.73
CA ILE A 250 -10.05 -2.01 5.49
C ILE A 250 -10.38 -1.68 6.94
N CYS A 251 -11.50 -1.00 7.21
CA CYS A 251 -11.93 -0.69 8.58
C CYS A 251 -12.31 -1.93 9.40
N LEU A 252 -12.87 -2.96 8.76
CA LEU A 252 -13.34 -4.18 9.39
C LEU A 252 -12.20 -5.20 9.54
N GLN A 253 -11.50 -5.50 8.45
CA GLN A 253 -10.41 -6.47 8.41
C GLN A 253 -9.10 -5.91 8.99
N GLY A 254 -8.85 -4.61 8.85
CA GLY A 254 -7.56 -4.03 9.23
C GLY A 254 -6.42 -4.33 8.24
N GLU A 255 -6.76 -4.63 6.99
CA GLU A 255 -5.81 -4.75 5.87
C GLU A 255 -4.94 -3.50 5.78
N SER A 256 -3.64 -3.67 5.55
CA SER A 256 -2.69 -2.56 5.53
C SER A 256 -1.73 -2.54 4.36
N ASP A 257 -1.65 -3.62 3.57
CA ASP A 257 -0.82 -3.62 2.35
C ASP A 257 -1.60 -3.07 1.14
N ILE A 258 -2.03 -1.81 1.26
CA ILE A 258 -2.82 -1.12 0.23
C ILE A 258 -1.87 -0.35 -0.70
N LYS A 259 -1.78 -0.82 -1.95
CA LYS A 259 -0.98 -0.25 -3.04
C LYS A 259 -1.52 -0.76 -4.39
N TYR A 260 -1.26 -0.05 -5.50
CA TYR A 260 -1.73 -0.43 -6.84
C TYR A 260 -1.28 -1.83 -7.32
N GLY A 261 -0.27 -2.43 -6.68
CA GLY A 261 0.12 -3.82 -6.95
C GLY A 261 -0.68 -4.88 -6.20
N ASN A 262 -1.60 -4.47 -5.32
CA ASN A 262 -2.42 -5.35 -4.48
C ASN A 262 -3.93 -5.04 -4.59
N ILE A 263 -4.28 -3.85 -5.09
CA ILE A 263 -5.65 -3.45 -5.44
C ILE A 263 -5.72 -3.12 -6.92
N PHE A 264 -6.67 -3.72 -7.63
CA PHE A 264 -6.79 -3.65 -9.09
C PHE A 264 -8.17 -3.16 -9.48
N ALA A 265 -8.26 -2.11 -10.29
CA ALA A 265 -9.49 -1.76 -10.97
C ALA A 265 -9.80 -2.86 -12.01
N MET A 266 -10.97 -3.49 -11.87
CA MET A 266 -11.41 -4.57 -12.75
C MET A 266 -11.98 -4.01 -14.06
N GLU A 267 -11.79 -4.73 -15.16
CA GLU A 267 -12.33 -4.35 -16.47
C GLU A 267 -13.76 -4.88 -16.74
N GLU A 268 -14.21 -5.93 -16.05
CA GLU A 268 -15.57 -6.50 -16.13
C GLU A 268 -16.68 -5.57 -15.58
N SER A 269 -17.93 -5.50 -16.04
CA SER A 269 -18.63 -5.98 -17.25
C SER A 269 -19.81 -5.03 -17.50
N ASN A 270 -19.95 -4.48 -18.72
CA ASN A 270 -21.13 -3.82 -19.32
C ASN A 270 -21.81 -2.63 -18.62
N ASP A 271 -21.65 -2.42 -17.32
CA ASP A 271 -22.26 -1.34 -16.57
C ASP A 271 -21.28 -0.17 -16.52
N LEU A 272 -21.34 0.70 -17.54
CA LEU A 272 -20.45 1.86 -17.73
C LEU A 272 -20.41 2.82 -16.51
N GLN A 273 -21.26 2.61 -15.50
CA GLN A 273 -21.38 3.48 -14.34
C GLN A 273 -20.59 3.02 -13.10
N LEU A 274 -20.37 1.72 -12.88
CA LEU A 274 -19.74 1.21 -11.66
C LEU A 274 -18.71 0.11 -11.94
N ARG A 275 -17.47 0.33 -11.48
CA ARG A 275 -16.37 -0.63 -11.62
C ARG A 275 -16.08 -1.34 -10.30
N SER A 276 -15.63 -2.58 -10.39
CA SER A 276 -15.20 -3.38 -9.24
C SER A 276 -13.71 -3.20 -8.95
N ILE A 277 -13.28 -3.53 -7.72
CA ILE A 277 -11.88 -3.57 -7.31
C ILE A 277 -11.52 -5.01 -6.89
N GLY A 278 -10.51 -5.59 -7.53
CA GLY A 278 -9.86 -6.83 -7.13
C GLY A 278 -8.84 -6.60 -6.01
N VAL A 279 -8.79 -7.48 -5.01
CA VAL A 279 -7.82 -7.44 -3.91
C VAL A 279 -7.11 -8.81 -3.81
N VAL A 280 -5.78 -8.86 -3.88
CA VAL A 280 -5.03 -10.13 -4.07
C VAL A 280 -3.91 -10.39 -3.06
N ASP A 281 -3.68 -9.48 -2.13
CA ASP A 281 -2.68 -9.64 -1.06
C ASP A 281 -3.32 -9.41 0.31
N PHE A 282 -3.01 -10.32 1.24
CA PHE A 282 -3.64 -10.44 2.56
C PHE A 282 -2.61 -10.70 3.67
N GLY A 283 -1.33 -10.38 3.41
CA GLY A 283 -0.19 -10.68 4.29
C GLY A 283 0.03 -9.71 5.45
N GLU A 284 -0.30 -8.42 5.30
CA GLU A 284 0.00 -7.40 6.33
C GLU A 284 -1.24 -6.78 6.97
N ARG A 285 -1.40 -6.98 8.28
CA ARG A 285 -2.51 -6.42 9.08
C ARG A 285 -2.04 -5.51 10.21
N LYS A 286 -1.39 -4.41 9.86
CA LYS A 286 -0.97 -3.33 10.78
C LYS A 286 -2.16 -2.48 11.26
N GLY A 287 -3.36 -2.70 10.71
CA GLY A 287 -4.62 -2.14 11.16
C GLY A 287 -5.19 -1.05 10.26
N ALA A 288 -6.48 -0.76 10.46
CA ALA A 288 -7.27 0.13 9.60
C ALA A 288 -6.66 1.53 9.41
N LYS A 289 -6.00 2.09 10.43
CA LYS A 289 -5.35 3.40 10.31
C LYS A 289 -4.27 3.37 9.23
N THR A 290 -3.43 2.35 9.24
CA THR A 290 -2.33 2.16 8.29
C THR A 290 -2.86 1.86 6.90
N GLY A 291 -3.88 0.99 6.77
CA GLY A 291 -4.49 0.71 5.47
C GLY A 291 -5.16 1.92 4.82
N LEU A 292 -5.77 2.81 5.61
CA LEU A 292 -6.41 4.01 5.06
C LEU A 292 -5.41 5.14 4.76
N TRP A 293 -4.47 5.41 5.68
CA TRP A 293 -3.62 6.61 5.65
C TRP A 293 -2.17 6.35 5.21
N GLY A 294 -1.75 5.09 5.09
CA GLY A 294 -0.36 4.70 4.87
C GLY A 294 0.49 4.78 6.15
N GLY A 295 1.77 4.39 6.03
CA GLY A 295 2.76 4.44 7.12
C GLY A 295 4.16 4.06 6.66
N ILE A 296 5.18 4.39 7.46
CA ILE A 296 6.59 4.09 7.17
C ILE A 296 6.77 2.57 7.04
N GLY A 297 7.23 2.09 5.87
CA GLY A 297 7.44 0.66 5.61
C GLY A 297 6.15 -0.18 5.51
N SER A 298 5.01 0.47 5.30
CA SER A 298 3.73 -0.17 4.94
C SER A 298 3.24 0.47 3.64
N GLY A 299 2.30 -0.16 2.93
CA GLY A 299 1.77 0.36 1.66
C GLY A 299 1.39 1.85 1.71
N ILE A 300 1.23 2.46 0.53
CA ILE A 300 0.88 3.89 0.38
C ILE A 300 -0.46 4.26 1.02
N GLY A 301 -1.27 3.25 1.37
CA GLY A 301 -2.58 3.43 1.97
C GLY A 301 -3.62 3.81 0.92
N LEU A 302 -4.89 3.68 1.28
CA LEU A 302 -5.98 3.97 0.36
C LEU A 302 -5.98 5.43 -0.10
N ILE A 303 -5.63 6.39 0.77
CA ILE A 303 -5.51 7.80 0.35
C ILE A 303 -4.45 7.99 -0.75
N GLY A 304 -3.33 7.25 -0.70
CA GLY A 304 -2.31 7.29 -1.74
C GLY A 304 -2.76 6.71 -3.08
N CYS A 305 -3.83 5.92 -3.09
CA CYS A 305 -4.33 5.24 -4.29
C CYS A 305 -5.44 6.01 -5.02
N VAL A 306 -6.02 7.03 -4.38
CA VAL A 306 -7.30 7.62 -4.83
C VAL A 306 -7.16 9.08 -5.26
N ASN A 307 -8.17 9.59 -5.95
CA ASN A 307 -8.25 10.99 -6.33
C ASN A 307 -8.77 11.89 -5.18
N LYS A 308 -8.86 13.20 -5.44
CA LYS A 308 -9.34 14.21 -4.49
C LYS A 308 -10.72 13.88 -3.91
N GLU A 309 -11.70 13.58 -4.76
CA GLU A 309 -13.08 13.33 -4.34
C GLU A 309 -13.18 12.08 -3.45
N GLN A 310 -12.56 11.00 -3.91
CA GLN A 310 -12.50 9.72 -3.21
C GLN A 310 -11.80 9.82 -1.85
N GLY A 311 -10.77 10.65 -1.71
CA GLY A 311 -10.12 10.88 -0.41
C GLY A 311 -11.11 11.36 0.67
N LEU A 312 -12.10 12.18 0.30
CA LEU A 312 -13.16 12.60 1.21
C LEU A 312 -14.16 11.48 1.54
N ILE A 313 -14.44 10.59 0.59
CA ILE A 313 -15.23 9.37 0.81
C ILE A 313 -14.55 8.50 1.87
N VAL A 314 -13.24 8.26 1.72
CA VAL A 314 -12.43 7.48 2.66
C VAL A 314 -12.47 8.11 4.08
N LYS A 315 -12.31 9.44 4.20
CA LYS A 315 -12.43 10.15 5.48
C LYS A 315 -13.79 9.90 6.15
N LYS A 316 -14.87 9.98 5.37
CA LYS A 316 -16.24 9.81 5.86
C LYS A 316 -16.45 8.40 6.39
N VAL A 317 -16.05 7.38 5.64
CA VAL A 317 -16.11 5.96 6.06
C VAL A 317 -15.28 5.75 7.32
N ALA A 318 -14.04 6.22 7.35
CA ALA A 318 -13.16 6.08 8.51
C ALA A 318 -13.80 6.65 9.79
N LYS A 319 -14.42 7.84 9.71
CA LYS A 319 -15.13 8.46 10.83
C LYS A 319 -16.33 7.62 11.28
N GLN A 320 -17.12 7.09 10.34
CA GLN A 320 -18.27 6.23 10.65
C GLN A 320 -17.83 4.90 11.28
N CYS A 321 -16.67 4.37 10.88
CA CYS A 321 -16.05 3.19 11.46
C CYS A 321 -15.28 3.47 12.77
N GLY A 322 -15.25 4.73 13.23
CA GLY A 322 -14.56 5.16 14.44
C GLY A 322 -13.03 5.04 14.37
N VAL A 323 -12.45 5.06 13.18
CA VAL A 323 -11.01 5.18 12.97
C VAL A 323 -10.61 6.65 13.17
N SER A 324 -9.47 6.87 13.84
CA SER A 324 -8.96 8.23 14.05
C SER A 324 -8.61 8.90 12.72
N THR A 325 -9.21 10.06 12.45
CA THR A 325 -8.92 10.91 11.29
C THR A 325 -7.81 11.92 11.58
N ALA A 326 -7.05 11.75 12.66
CA ALA A 326 -6.04 12.73 13.08
C ALA A 326 -4.93 12.94 12.04
N SER A 327 -4.56 11.89 11.31
CA SER A 327 -3.53 11.92 10.27
C SER A 327 -4.08 12.30 8.90
N PHE A 328 -5.41 12.36 8.74
CA PHE A 328 -6.04 12.52 7.43
C PHE A 328 -5.61 13.83 6.75
N ASP A 329 -5.72 14.98 7.44
CA ASP A 329 -5.52 16.27 6.77
C ASP A 329 -4.08 16.39 6.23
N HIS A 330 -3.07 15.92 6.97
CA HIS A 330 -1.67 15.92 6.51
C HIS A 330 -1.46 15.00 5.29
N VAL A 331 -1.89 13.74 5.38
CA VAL A 331 -1.72 12.75 4.28
C VAL A 331 -2.51 13.18 3.04
N TYR A 332 -3.69 13.73 3.24
CA TYR A 332 -4.54 14.21 2.15
C TYR A 332 -3.92 15.43 1.46
N GLN A 333 -3.31 16.38 2.19
CA GLN A 333 -2.60 17.49 1.53
C GLN A 333 -1.42 17.00 0.70
N TYR A 334 -0.61 16.08 1.22
CA TYR A 334 0.48 15.48 0.46
C TYR A 334 -0.03 14.82 -0.83
N ARG A 335 -1.14 14.08 -0.74
CA ARG A 335 -1.79 13.49 -1.92
C ARG A 335 -2.28 14.53 -2.92
N LEU A 336 -2.82 15.66 -2.46
CA LEU A 336 -3.26 16.73 -3.36
C LEU A 336 -2.08 17.40 -4.08
N GLU A 337 -0.95 17.57 -3.40
CA GLU A 337 0.28 18.10 -4.01
C GLU A 337 0.86 17.13 -5.04
N GLU A 338 0.86 15.84 -4.72
CA GLU A 338 1.27 14.76 -5.63
C GLU A 338 0.40 14.75 -6.90
N LEU A 339 -0.94 14.79 -6.75
CA LEU A 339 -1.87 14.83 -7.88
C LEU A 339 -1.68 16.08 -8.75
N LYS A 340 -1.49 17.26 -8.14
CA LYS A 340 -1.19 18.50 -8.90
C LYS A 340 0.13 18.41 -9.65
N THR A 341 1.14 17.81 -9.02
CA THR A 341 2.45 17.62 -9.65
C THR A 341 2.31 16.71 -10.85
N TRP A 342 1.56 15.61 -10.71
CA TRP A 342 1.27 14.69 -11.79
C TRP A 342 0.49 15.35 -12.94
N GLU A 343 -0.54 16.15 -12.66
CA GLU A 343 -1.27 16.92 -13.68
C GLU A 343 -0.33 17.85 -14.48
N LYS A 344 0.60 18.55 -13.79
CA LYS A 344 1.58 19.42 -14.46
C LYS A 344 2.56 18.64 -15.33
N VAL A 345 3.05 17.49 -14.86
CA VAL A 345 3.96 16.63 -15.63
C VAL A 345 3.26 16.12 -16.89
N ASN A 346 2.04 15.60 -16.75
CA ASN A 346 1.26 15.12 -17.89
C ASN A 346 0.98 16.24 -18.90
N GLN A 347 0.62 17.44 -18.42
CA GLN A 347 0.41 18.59 -19.29
C GLN A 347 1.70 18.97 -20.03
N TYR A 348 2.83 19.02 -19.33
CA TYR A 348 4.14 19.29 -19.94
C TYR A 348 4.50 18.24 -21.00
N HIS A 349 4.29 16.94 -20.71
CA HIS A 349 4.53 15.87 -21.67
C HIS A 349 3.66 16.02 -22.92
N GLN A 350 2.37 16.30 -22.74
CA GLN A 350 1.45 16.54 -23.85
C GLN A 350 1.85 17.76 -24.70
N GLU A 351 2.20 18.88 -24.06
CA GLU A 351 2.62 20.11 -24.75
C GLU A 351 3.93 19.93 -25.52
N LYS A 352 4.85 19.11 -25.00
CA LYS A 352 6.15 18.83 -25.62
C LYS A 352 6.15 17.64 -26.56
N GLY A 353 5.02 16.94 -26.68
CA GLY A 353 4.94 15.70 -27.45
C GLY A 353 5.83 14.58 -26.91
N ILE A 354 6.16 14.63 -25.61
CA ILE A 354 6.96 13.63 -24.91
C ILE A 354 6.07 12.39 -24.70
N LYS A 355 6.49 11.27 -25.29
CA LYS A 355 5.86 9.96 -25.20
C LYS A 355 6.42 9.13 -24.04
N GLY A 356 7.52 9.60 -23.45
CA GLY A 356 8.20 9.00 -22.30
C GLY A 356 9.22 7.93 -22.69
N ASP A 357 9.28 7.51 -23.97
CA ASP A 357 10.27 6.57 -24.52
C ASP A 357 11.47 7.25 -25.15
N GLU A 358 11.52 8.58 -25.12
CA GLU A 358 12.65 9.33 -25.63
C GLU A 358 13.92 9.07 -24.81
N PRO A 359 15.08 8.96 -25.48
CA PRO A 359 16.35 8.92 -24.78
C PRO A 359 16.57 10.23 -24.02
N LEU A 360 17.04 10.11 -22.78
CA LEU A 360 17.56 11.21 -22.00
C LEU A 360 18.74 11.83 -22.77
N THR A 361 18.72 13.15 -22.90
CA THR A 361 19.80 13.95 -23.50
C THR A 361 20.44 14.83 -22.44
N ILE A 362 21.72 15.16 -22.61
CA ILE A 362 22.44 16.17 -21.82
C ILE A 362 22.82 17.30 -22.75
N GLU A 363 22.61 18.55 -22.34
CA GLU A 363 23.01 19.71 -23.11
C GLU A 363 24.37 20.24 -22.64
N GLU A 364 25.18 20.74 -23.59
CA GLU A 364 26.42 21.45 -23.31
C GLU A 364 26.11 22.78 -22.59
N GLY A 365 26.02 22.74 -21.26
CA GLY A 365 25.73 23.91 -20.44
C GLY A 365 25.18 23.64 -19.05
N TRP A 366 24.62 22.45 -18.80
CA TRP A 366 24.03 22.15 -17.49
C TRP A 366 25.05 22.12 -16.35
N PHE A 367 26.29 21.77 -16.65
CA PHE A 367 27.39 21.75 -15.69
C PHE A 367 28.16 23.08 -15.63
N ASN A 368 27.80 24.08 -16.44
CA ASN A 368 28.44 25.40 -16.46
C ASN A 368 27.87 26.39 -15.44
N ASN A 369 26.65 26.16 -14.94
CA ASN A 369 25.87 27.16 -14.18
C ASN A 369 25.59 26.81 -12.71
N ASN A 370 26.14 25.73 -12.16
CA ASN A 370 25.94 25.43 -10.75
C ASN A 370 26.75 26.43 -9.90
N GLU A 371 26.06 27.35 -9.21
CA GLU A 371 26.66 28.43 -8.39
C GLU A 371 27.64 27.91 -7.33
N ASN A 372 27.55 26.64 -6.95
CA ASN A 372 28.55 25.97 -6.08
C ASN A 372 29.96 25.86 -6.70
N PHE A 373 30.15 26.20 -7.97
CA PHE A 373 31.45 26.12 -8.66
C PHE A 373 32.00 27.47 -9.14
N ARG A 374 31.26 28.58 -9.00
CA ARG A 374 31.76 29.93 -9.31
C ARG A 374 32.08 30.66 -8.01
N THR A 375 33.25 30.40 -7.43
CA THR A 375 33.95 31.49 -6.76
C THR A 375 34.48 32.42 -7.83
N GLU A 376 34.01 33.68 -7.78
CA GLU A 376 34.53 34.80 -8.55
C GLU A 376 36.05 34.76 -8.57
N HIS A 377 36.67 34.69 -9.76
CA HIS A 377 37.88 35.43 -10.07
C HIS A 377 38.10 35.46 -11.59
N GLU A 378 38.01 36.67 -12.12
CA GLU A 378 38.56 37.06 -13.40
C GLU A 378 40.08 37.00 -13.30
N GLU A 379 40.71 35.92 -13.76
CA GLU A 379 42.08 35.93 -14.31
C GLU A 379 42.37 34.60 -15.02
N TYR A 380 42.69 34.68 -16.30
CA TYR A 380 42.90 33.53 -17.19
C TYR A 380 44.26 32.87 -16.88
N ASN A 381 44.29 31.92 -15.94
CA ASN A 381 45.48 31.18 -15.52
C ASN A 381 45.17 29.68 -15.28
N ALA A 382 46.16 28.87 -14.92
CA ALA A 382 46.10 27.39 -14.79
C ALA A 382 44.87 26.79 -14.06
N GLU A 383 44.14 27.58 -13.26
CA GLU A 383 42.84 27.24 -12.68
C GLU A 383 41.74 27.07 -13.73
N THR A 384 41.73 27.84 -14.82
CA THR A 384 40.78 27.69 -15.94
C THR A 384 40.97 26.35 -16.66
N GLN A 385 42.21 25.90 -16.86
CA GLN A 385 42.50 24.56 -17.39
C GLN A 385 42.09 23.43 -16.43
N GLN A 386 42.22 23.64 -15.11
CA GLN A 386 41.75 22.67 -14.12
C GLN A 386 40.21 22.61 -14.06
N LEU A 387 39.53 23.75 -14.19
CA LEU A 387 38.07 23.86 -14.30
C LEU A 387 37.57 23.21 -15.58
N GLU A 388 38.20 23.47 -16.73
CA GLU A 388 37.90 22.79 -18.00
C GLU A 388 38.09 21.28 -17.88
N LYS A 389 39.19 20.81 -17.29
CA LYS A 389 39.43 19.37 -17.08
C LYS A 389 38.42 18.73 -16.13
N LYS A 390 38.00 19.44 -15.07
CA LYS A 390 36.96 19.00 -14.13
C LYS A 390 35.59 18.96 -14.81
N TYR A 391 35.28 19.94 -15.66
CA TYR A 391 34.08 20.00 -16.47
C TYR A 391 34.00 18.84 -17.47
N THR A 392 35.06 18.60 -18.25
CA THR A 392 35.13 17.45 -19.18
C THR A 392 34.92 16.15 -18.42
N THR A 393 35.53 15.99 -17.25
CA THR A 393 35.38 14.79 -16.42
C THR A 393 33.96 14.63 -15.87
N GLN A 394 33.26 15.70 -15.50
CA GLN A 394 31.86 15.62 -15.04
C GLN A 394 30.88 15.36 -16.20
N MET A 395 31.10 15.99 -17.35
CA MET A 395 30.31 15.76 -18.56
C MET A 395 30.45 14.31 -19.05
N GLU A 396 31.67 13.75 -19.02
CA GLU A 396 31.91 12.33 -19.32
C GLU A 396 31.17 11.40 -18.36
N LYS A 397 31.18 11.71 -17.05
CA LYS A 397 30.45 10.93 -16.03
C LYS A 397 28.94 11.01 -16.23
N ALA A 398 28.41 12.20 -16.52
CA ALA A 398 27.00 12.43 -16.78
C ALA A 398 26.56 11.70 -18.05
N ASN A 399 27.33 11.80 -19.14
CA ASN A 399 27.09 11.06 -20.37
C ASN A 399 27.10 9.55 -20.14
N ALA A 400 28.02 9.03 -19.32
CA ALA A 400 28.03 7.61 -18.98
C ALA A 400 26.78 7.18 -18.20
N LEU A 401 26.33 8.00 -17.23
CA LEU A 401 25.10 7.76 -16.49
C LEU A 401 23.87 7.79 -17.42
N VAL A 402 23.74 8.83 -18.24
CA VAL A 402 22.61 8.99 -19.16
C VAL A 402 22.59 7.88 -20.22
N ASN A 403 23.74 7.48 -20.76
CA ASN A 403 23.80 6.33 -21.65
C ASN A 403 23.39 5.03 -20.95
N HIS A 404 23.76 4.86 -19.67
CA HIS A 404 23.32 3.72 -18.88
C HIS A 404 21.81 3.74 -18.64
N LEU A 405 21.24 4.90 -18.26
CA LEU A 405 19.80 5.10 -18.12
C LEU A 405 19.07 4.86 -19.44
N ASN A 406 19.59 5.33 -20.57
CA ASN A 406 19.04 5.08 -21.91
C ASN A 406 19.07 3.60 -22.29
N THR A 407 20.14 2.89 -21.94
CA THR A 407 20.20 1.43 -22.12
C THR A 407 19.12 0.72 -21.28
N LEU A 408 18.87 1.21 -20.06
CA LEU A 408 17.79 0.70 -19.21
C LEU A 408 16.40 1.07 -19.77
N LEU A 409 16.25 2.28 -20.31
CA LEU A 409 15.04 2.76 -20.99
C LEU A 409 14.68 1.90 -22.20
N GLU A 410 15.66 1.56 -23.05
CA GLU A 410 15.46 0.68 -24.21
C GLU A 410 15.03 -0.74 -23.79
N LYS A 411 15.67 -1.28 -22.75
CA LYS A 411 15.36 -2.62 -22.22
C LYS A 411 14.02 -2.70 -21.48
N GLN A 412 13.52 -1.57 -20.99
CA GLN A 412 12.28 -1.47 -20.21
C GLN A 412 11.20 -0.65 -20.94
N SER A 413 11.32 -0.46 -22.26
CA SER A 413 10.52 0.49 -23.05
C SER A 413 9.00 0.33 -22.95
N THR A 414 8.52 -0.84 -22.50
CA THR A 414 7.09 -1.15 -22.30
C THR A 414 6.59 -0.94 -20.87
N ARG A 415 7.46 -0.59 -19.91
CA ARG A 415 7.10 -0.40 -18.49
C ARG A 415 7.18 1.08 -18.13
N LEU A 416 6.14 1.84 -18.46
CA LEU A 416 5.89 3.10 -17.74
C LEU A 416 5.71 2.70 -16.26
N SER A 417 6.41 3.35 -15.32
CA SER A 417 6.23 3.09 -13.88
C SER A 417 5.14 3.99 -13.30
N LEU A 418 4.81 3.82 -12.01
CA LEU A 418 3.72 4.49 -11.32
C LEU A 418 3.67 5.98 -11.69
N GLN A 419 2.55 6.47 -12.25
CA GLN A 419 2.38 7.87 -12.67
C GLN A 419 3.23 8.32 -13.86
N GLU A 420 3.55 7.41 -14.80
CA GLU A 420 4.41 7.67 -15.98
C GLU A 420 5.87 8.01 -15.66
N LYS A 421 6.24 8.01 -14.37
CA LYS A 421 7.63 8.07 -13.92
C LYS A 421 8.29 6.77 -14.31
N ARG A 422 9.59 6.72 -14.61
CA ARG A 422 10.34 5.46 -14.77
C ARG A 422 11.25 5.24 -13.58
N ARG A 423 11.25 4.02 -13.03
CA ARG A 423 12.09 3.67 -11.88
C ARG A 423 13.27 2.82 -12.35
N PHE A 424 14.47 3.38 -12.28
CA PHE A 424 15.71 2.65 -12.55
C PHE A 424 16.40 2.32 -11.24
N GLU A 425 16.86 1.07 -11.11
CA GLU A 425 17.79 0.70 -10.05
C GLU A 425 19.19 0.65 -10.67
N ILE A 426 20.04 1.56 -10.22
CA ILE A 426 21.45 1.63 -10.60
C ILE A 426 22.23 0.85 -9.56
N ASP A 427 22.78 -0.31 -9.95
CA ASP A 427 23.74 -1.01 -9.11
C ASP A 427 25.02 -0.17 -8.99
N THR A 428 25.32 0.26 -7.76
CA THR A 428 26.54 1.02 -7.42
C THR A 428 27.56 0.15 -6.70
N SER A 429 27.24 -1.13 -6.47
CA SER A 429 28.13 -2.13 -5.87
C SER A 429 28.92 -2.91 -6.93
N SER A 430 28.44 -2.96 -8.17
CA SER A 430 29.10 -3.59 -9.31
C SER A 430 28.73 -2.92 -10.65
N GLY A 431 29.37 -3.34 -11.76
CA GLY A 431 28.98 -2.88 -13.10
C GLY A 431 29.51 -1.50 -13.54
N PRO A 432 28.98 -0.95 -14.64
CA PRO A 432 29.56 0.22 -15.32
C PRO A 432 29.49 1.52 -14.51
N MET A 433 28.57 1.60 -13.53
CA MET A 433 28.37 2.78 -12.69
C MET A 433 29.17 2.74 -11.38
N PHE A 434 29.78 1.61 -11.02
CA PHE A 434 30.62 1.46 -9.83
C PHE A 434 31.75 2.50 -9.77
N LYS A 435 32.43 2.74 -10.91
CA LYS A 435 33.52 3.74 -11.02
C LYS A 435 33.09 5.19 -10.81
N TYR A 436 31.78 5.46 -10.75
CA TYR A 436 31.21 6.79 -10.58
C TYR A 436 30.43 6.95 -9.28
N ARG A 437 30.45 5.94 -8.39
CA ARG A 437 29.67 5.89 -7.15
C ARG A 437 29.75 7.18 -6.34
N ASP A 438 30.96 7.68 -6.11
CA ASP A 438 31.20 8.84 -5.23
C ASP A 438 30.76 10.18 -5.85
N HIS A 439 30.36 10.18 -7.13
CA HIS A 439 29.94 11.37 -7.87
C HIS A 439 28.50 11.29 -8.38
N LEU A 440 27.80 10.18 -8.12
CA LEU A 440 26.46 9.97 -8.64
C LEU A 440 25.44 10.95 -8.04
N GLY A 441 25.56 11.28 -6.76
CA GLY A 441 24.69 12.27 -6.11
C GLY A 441 24.72 13.62 -6.82
N ASP A 442 25.91 14.19 -7.02
CA ASP A 442 26.10 15.47 -7.70
C ASP A 442 25.51 15.48 -9.12
N ILE A 443 25.69 14.39 -9.86
CA ILE A 443 25.20 14.29 -11.25
C ILE A 443 23.67 14.15 -11.26
N LEU A 444 23.11 13.36 -10.34
CA LEU A 444 21.67 13.19 -10.23
C LEU A 444 20.98 14.48 -9.77
N ASP A 445 21.61 15.26 -8.88
CA ASP A 445 21.13 16.59 -8.51
C ASP A 445 21.07 17.51 -9.74
N VAL A 446 22.12 17.54 -10.57
CA VAL A 446 22.09 18.32 -11.83
C VAL A 446 20.98 17.85 -12.77
N LEU A 447 20.81 16.54 -12.94
CA LEU A 447 19.73 16.00 -13.78
C LEU A 447 18.34 16.36 -13.21
N LYS A 448 18.20 16.40 -11.89
CA LYS A 448 16.96 16.78 -11.20
C LYS A 448 16.66 18.26 -11.37
N ASP A 449 17.65 19.12 -11.17
CA ASP A 449 17.53 20.58 -11.30
C ASP A 449 17.18 20.99 -12.74
N ASN A 450 17.62 20.19 -13.72
CA ASN A 450 17.30 20.38 -15.14
C ASN A 450 16.05 19.60 -15.58
N GLY A 451 15.29 19.01 -14.64
CA GLY A 451 14.00 18.36 -14.91
C GLY A 451 14.09 17.08 -15.75
N LYS A 452 15.25 16.41 -15.78
CA LYS A 452 15.47 15.14 -16.48
C LYS A 452 15.19 13.92 -15.60
N ILE A 453 15.24 14.12 -14.28
CA ILE A 453 14.76 13.15 -13.30
C ILE A 453 13.92 13.87 -12.24
N TYR A 454 12.96 13.18 -11.67
CA TYR A 454 12.07 13.68 -10.63
C TYR A 454 12.69 13.59 -9.23
N SER A 455 13.28 12.45 -8.90
CA SER A 455 13.90 12.19 -7.59
C SER A 455 14.85 11.01 -7.66
N TYR A 456 15.68 10.82 -6.62
CA TYR A 456 16.44 9.60 -6.43
C TYR A 456 16.57 9.25 -4.94
N GLU A 457 16.76 7.96 -4.64
CA GLU A 457 16.95 7.44 -3.30
C GLU A 457 18.24 6.61 -3.24
N ASP A 458 19.07 6.86 -2.23
CA ASP A 458 20.28 6.06 -1.96
C ASP A 458 19.89 4.80 -1.17
N ALA A 459 19.95 3.64 -1.83
CA ALA A 459 19.75 2.34 -1.22
C ALA A 459 21.11 1.72 -0.87
N ARG A 460 21.15 0.85 0.14
CA ARG A 460 22.41 0.29 0.69
C ARG A 460 23.35 -0.35 -0.36
N CYS A 461 22.86 -0.70 -1.54
CA CYS A 461 23.62 -1.32 -2.63
C CYS A 461 23.36 -0.68 -4.02
N GLY A 462 22.68 0.46 -4.13
CA GLY A 462 22.29 1.02 -5.42
C GLY A 462 21.53 2.34 -5.31
N ILE A 463 21.37 3.06 -6.42
CA ILE A 463 20.58 4.30 -6.46
C ILE A 463 19.30 4.05 -7.24
N ILE A 464 18.16 4.38 -6.64
CA ILE A 464 16.88 4.34 -7.32
C ILE A 464 16.65 5.70 -7.96
N VAL A 465 16.57 5.76 -9.28
CA VAL A 465 16.28 6.99 -10.04
C VAL A 465 14.84 6.96 -10.51
N HIS A 466 14.11 8.04 -10.25
CA HIS A 466 12.79 8.31 -10.79
C HIS A 466 12.95 9.30 -11.92
N ALA A 467 12.91 8.82 -13.17
CA ALA A 467 13.01 9.66 -14.37
C ALA A 467 11.62 10.11 -14.84
#